data_AF-A0A965I624-F1
#
_entry.id   AF-A0A965I624-F1
#
_cell.length_a   1.000
_cell.length_b   1.000
_cell.length_c   1.000
_cell.angle_alpha   90.00
_cell.angle_beta   90.00
_cell.angle_gamma   90.00
#
_symmetry.space_group_name_H-M   'P 1'
#
loop_
_entity.id
_entity.type
_entity.pdbx_description
1 polymer ?
#
loop_
_entity_poly.entity_id
_entity_poly.type
_entity_poly.pdbx_seq_one_letter_code
_entity_poly.pdbx_strand_id
1 'polypeptide(L)' 'MKIVFVLLDSLNRSAMEPYGSQNVKTPNFSRFQQRAITFDNHFVGSLPCMPARRDL' A
#
# COMPACT_ATOMS: atom_id res chain seq x y z
N MET A 1 -23.28 -2.63 5.31
CA MET A 1 -21.81 -2.45 5.43
C MET A 1 -21.32 -1.76 4.17
N LYS A 2 -20.38 -0.81 4.25
CA LYS A 2 -19.80 -0.10 3.10
C LYS A 2 -18.29 -0.28 3.11
N ILE A 3 -17.67 -0.48 1.95
CA ILE A 3 -16.22 -0.72 1.80
C ILE A 3 -15.66 0.32 0.83
N VAL A 4 -14.49 0.88 1.15
CA VAL A 4 -13.70 1.72 0.24
C VAL A 4 -12.38 1.01 0.00
N PHE A 5 -12.10 0.67 -1.26
CA PHE A 5 -10.86 0.04 -1.69
C PHE A 5 -9.99 1.06 -2.41
N VAL A 6 -8.76 1.25 -1.93
CA VAL A 6 -7.79 2.20 -2.49
C VAL A 6 -6.60 1.44 -3.02
N LEU A 7 -6.38 1.52 -4.34
CA LEU A 7 -5.24 0.93 -5.03
C LEU A 7 -4.38 2.05 -5.62
N LEU A 8 -3.07 1.99 -5.41
CA LEU A 8 -2.11 2.98 -5.89
C LEU A 8 -1.19 2.32 -6.91
N ASP A 9 -1.10 2.90 -8.10
CA ASP A 9 -0.27 2.34 -9.17
C ASP A 9 1.21 2.62 -8.89
N SER A 10 2.04 1.59 -9.03
CA SER A 10 3.50 1.69 -8.98
C SER A 10 4.09 2.25 -7.67
N LEU A 11 3.32 2.26 -6.57
CA LEU A 11 3.81 2.69 -5.26
C LEU A 11 4.81 1.67 -4.70
N ASN A 12 6.00 2.14 -4.35
CA ASN A 12 7.02 1.31 -3.72
C ASN A 12 6.96 1.44 -2.18
N ARG A 13 7.10 0.32 -1.47
CA ARG A 13 7.19 0.29 0.00
C ARG A 13 8.31 1.19 0.54
N SER A 14 9.42 1.32 -0.18
CA SER A 14 10.58 2.14 0.22
C SER A 14 10.29 3.65 0.25
N ALA A 15 9.16 4.08 -0.31
CA ALA A 15 8.73 5.47 -0.29
C ALA A 15 7.77 5.80 0.88
N MET A 16 7.41 4.84 1.73
CA MET A 16 6.33 4.98 2.71
C MET A 16 6.85 5.02 4.15
N GLU A 17 6.48 6.04 4.92
CA GLU A 17 6.84 6.16 6.35
C GLU A 17 6.37 4.96 7.19
N PRO A 18 5.18 4.35 6.96
CA PRO A 18 4.79 3.11 7.65
C PRO A 18 5.79 1.95 7.55
N TYR A 19 6.59 1.93 6.48
CA TYR A 19 7.64 0.94 6.24
C TYR A 19 9.04 1.50 6.53
N GLY A 20 9.14 2.63 7.24
CA GLY A 20 10.41 3.23 7.69
C GLY A 20 11.08 4.19 6.70
N SER A 21 10.42 4.58 5.61
CA SER A 21 10.97 5.59 4.68
C SER A 21 11.19 6.93 5.37
N GLN A 22 12.33 7.56 5.07
CA GLN A 22 12.62 8.95 5.45
C GLN A 22 12.65 9.89 4.24
N ASN A 23 12.45 9.36 3.03
CA ASN A 23 12.62 10.10 1.77
C ASN A 23 11.38 10.91 1.40
N VAL A 24 10.18 10.43 1.73
CA VAL A 24 8.90 11.05 1.37
C VAL A 24 8.01 11.07 2.60
N LYS A 25 7.41 12.24 2.89
CA LYS A 25 6.45 12.38 3.99
C LYS A 25 5.09 11.81 3.57
N THR A 26 4.59 10.85 4.33
CA THR A 26 3.30 10.17 4.11
C THR A 26 2.43 10.18 5.37
N PRO A 27 2.18 11.35 6.01
CA PRO A 27 1.64 11.43 7.37
C PRO A 27 0.22 10.85 7.48
N ASN A 28 -0.55 10.87 6.39
CA ASN A 28 -1.89 10.27 6.35
C ASN A 28 -1.84 8.73 6.44
N PHE A 29 -0.84 8.09 5.83
CA PHE A 29 -0.64 6.64 5.93
C PHE A 29 -0.14 6.25 7.31
N SER A 30 0.78 7.03 7.88
CA SER A 30 1.26 6.85 9.27
C SER A 30 0.10 6.93 10.28
N ARG A 31 -0.80 7.91 10.13
CA ARG A 31 -2.04 8.01 10.93
C ARG A 31 -3.03 6.87 10.67
N PHE A 32 -3.04 6.30 9.46
CA PHE A 32 -3.90 5.17 9.13
C PHE A 32 -3.42 3.87 9.79
N GLN A 33 -2.11 3.60 9.75
CA GLN A 33 -1.49 2.45 10.41
C GLN A 33 -1.83 2.36 11.90
N GLN A 34 -1.93 3.49 12.61
CA GLN A 34 -2.29 3.50 14.04
C GLN A 34 -3.70 2.95 14.33
N ARG A 35 -4.55 2.81 13.31
CA ARG A 35 -5.95 2.38 13.42
C ARG A 35 -6.26 1.15 12.56
N ALA A 36 -5.24 0.52 11.97
CA ALA A 36 -5.38 -0.56 11.01
C ALA A 36 -4.27 -1.60 11.20
N ILE A 37 -4.42 -2.75 10.55
CA ILE A 37 -3.35 -3.74 10.46
C ILE A 37 -2.51 -3.43 9.22
N THR A 38 -1.19 -3.35 9.42
CA THR A 38 -0.20 -3.26 8.34
C THR A 38 0.37 -4.65 8.06
N PHE A 39 0.50 -5.00 6.79
CA PHE A 39 1.10 -6.26 6.36
C PHE A 39 2.51 -6.01 5.83
N ASP A 40 3.52 -6.60 6.46
CA ASP A 40 4.92 -6.45 6.01
C ASP A 40 5.25 -7.29 4.78
N ASN A 41 4.47 -8.36 4.55
CA ASN A 41 4.68 -9.36 3.51
C ASN A 41 3.46 -9.46 2.58
N HIS A 42 3.12 -8.36 1.90
CA HIS A 42 2.09 -8.34 0.86
C HIS A 42 2.74 -8.39 -0.53
N PHE A 43 2.56 -9.50 -1.24
CA PHE A 43 3.12 -9.74 -2.56
C PHE A 43 2.00 -9.80 -3.62
N VAL A 44 2.27 -9.27 -4.81
CA VAL A 44 1.38 -9.40 -5.95
C VAL A 44 1.50 -10.80 -6.57
N GLY A 45 0.38 -11.33 -7.10
CA GLY A 45 0.38 -12.61 -7.80
C GLY A 45 0.95 -12.52 -9.23
N SER A 46 0.75 -11.38 -9.89
CA SER A 46 1.22 -11.14 -11.25
C SER A 46 1.68 -9.70 -11.49
N LEU A 47 2.40 -9.50 -12.59
CA LEU A 47 2.91 -8.22 -13.10
C LEU A 47 2.91 -8.26 -14.65
N PRO A 48 2.74 -7.14 -15.38
CA PRO A 48 2.63 -5.74 -14.92
C PRO A 48 1.20 -5.36 -14.49
N CYS A 49 0.84 -4.07 -14.53
CA CYS A 49 -0.41 -3.53 -13.99
C CYS A 49 -1.71 -4.20 -14.49
N MET A 50 -1.82 -4.60 -15.77
CA MET A 50 -3.02 -5.24 -16.30
C MET A 50 -3.32 -6.62 -15.65
N PRO A 51 -2.40 -7.59 -15.64
CA PRO A 51 -2.63 -8.85 -14.94
C PRO A 51 -2.71 -8.65 -13.42
N ALA A 52 -1.90 -7.77 -12.82
CA ALA A 52 -1.95 -7.50 -11.38
C ALA A 52 -3.33 -7.02 -10.92
N ARG A 53 -4.02 -6.20 -11.74
CA ARG A 53 -5.38 -5.72 -11.47
C ARG A 53 -6.45 -6.77 -11.72
N ARG A 54 -6.18 -7.77 -12.56
CA ARG A 54 -7.10 -8.88 -12.83
C ARG A 54 -7.13 -9.89 -11.69
N ASP A 55 -6.04 -10.02 -10.94
CA ASP A 55 -5.96 -10.94 -9.79
C ASP A 55 -6.65 -10.41 -8.52
N LEU A 56 -6.94 -9.09 -8.47
CA LEU A 56 -7.64 -8.40 -7.37
C LEU A 56 -9.16 -8.56 -7.46
#